data_AF-A0A2S9F815-F1
#
_entry.id   AF-A0A2S9F815-F1
#
_cell.length_a   1.000
_cell.length_b   1.000
_cell.length_c   1.000
_cell.angle_alpha   90.00
_cell.angle_beta   90.00
_cell.angle_gamma   90.00
#
_symmetry.space_group_name_H-M   'P 1'
#
loop_
_entity.id
_entity.type
_entity.pdbx_description
1 polymer ?
#
loop_
_entity_poly.entity_id
_entity_poly.type
_entity_poly.pdbx_seq_one_letter_code
_entity_poly.pdbx_strand_id
1 'polypeptide(L)'
;MSTTRRRRPALILLVIAAAAGCLGLAWWQWTRFESNSGDFQNLGYAMQWPLFAGFCVYAYYKFVRLEDAPPESAAQDTVTEIPAGLLPERPRADRETRIHSDEEADPTLREYNAYLAELAKADTDDQKRTGTGT
;
A
#
# COMPACT_ATOMS: atom_id res chain seq x y z
N MET A 1 15.90 20.52 -12.48
CA MET A 1 15.80 21.26 -11.19
C MET A 1 14.79 20.50 -10.32
N SER A 2 15.28 19.76 -9.31
CA SER A 2 14.48 18.73 -8.61
C SER A 2 13.25 19.32 -7.91
N THR A 3 12.06 18.86 -8.28
CA THR A 3 10.76 19.38 -7.85
C THR A 3 10.52 19.24 -6.34
N THR A 4 11.18 18.28 -5.70
CA THR A 4 11.15 18.05 -4.24
C THR A 4 11.64 19.24 -3.45
N ARG A 5 12.74 19.89 -3.87
CA ARG A 5 13.31 21.04 -3.13
C ARG A 5 12.37 22.26 -3.11
N ARG A 6 11.52 22.44 -4.14
CA ARG A 6 10.50 23.50 -4.17
C ARG A 6 9.30 23.23 -3.27
N ARG A 7 9.01 21.96 -2.95
CA ARG A 7 7.87 21.56 -2.10
C ARG A 7 8.18 21.63 -0.60
N ARG A 8 9.47 21.60 -0.21
CA ARG A 8 9.92 21.70 1.18
C ARG A 8 9.27 22.85 1.98
N PRO A 9 9.26 24.12 1.52
CA PRO A 9 8.62 25.20 2.27
C PRO A 9 7.11 24.99 2.46
N ALA A 10 6.41 24.50 1.45
CA ALA A 10 4.98 24.20 1.56
C ALA A 10 4.70 23.08 2.58
N LEU A 11 5.55 22.04 2.60
CA LEU A 11 5.46 20.97 3.61
C LEU A 11 5.77 21.48 5.02
N ILE A 12 6.77 22.37 5.18
CA ILE A 12 7.07 23.01 6.47
C ILE A 12 5.85 23.79 6.97
N LEU A 13 5.26 24.63 6.11
CA LEU A 13 4.06 25.41 6.46
C LEU A 13 2.89 24.49 6.85
N LEU A 14 2.68 23.41 6.11
CA LEU A 14 1.66 22.41 6.42
C LEU A 14 1.90 21.78 7.80
N VAL A 15 3.14 21.39 8.12
CA VAL A 15 3.51 20.77 9.40
C VAL A 15 3.33 21.76 10.55
N ILE A 16 3.73 23.01 10.37
CA ILE A 16 3.53 24.07 11.37
C ILE A 16 2.03 24.30 11.60
N ALA A 17 1.22 24.38 10.54
CA ALA A 17 -0.22 24.54 10.64
C ALA A 17 -0.87 23.35 11.38
N ALA A 18 -0.48 22.12 11.05
CA ALA A 18 -0.95 20.92 11.72
C ALA A 18 -0.56 20.88 13.21
N ALA A 19 0.70 21.19 13.53
CA ALA A 19 1.19 21.24 14.91
C ALA A 19 0.49 22.33 15.72
N ALA A 20 0.32 23.53 15.16
CA ALA A 20 -0.41 24.63 15.80
C ALA A 20 -1.89 24.26 16.04
N GLY A 21 -2.54 23.60 15.07
CA GLY A 21 -3.90 23.09 15.23
C GLY A 21 -4.01 22.08 16.37
N CYS A 22 -3.07 21.12 16.45
CA CYS A 22 -3.03 20.15 17.55
C CYS A 22 -2.84 20.84 18.91
N LEU A 23 -1.90 21.80 19.02
CA LEU A 23 -1.68 22.54 20.27
C LEU A 23 -2.87 23.43 20.65
N GLY A 24 -3.57 24.01 19.67
CA GLY A 24 -4.82 24.74 19.90
C GLY A 24 -5.93 23.84 20.45
N LEU A 25 -6.06 22.62 19.92
CA LEU A 25 -6.99 21.62 20.46
C LEU A 25 -6.58 21.15 21.86
N ALA A 26 -5.28 20.96 22.10
CA ALA A 26 -4.73 20.63 23.43
C ALA A 26 -5.10 21.70 24.46
N TRP A 27 -4.88 22.98 24.10
CA TRP A 27 -5.24 24.13 24.93
C TRP A 27 -6.74 24.17 25.21
N TRP A 28 -7.56 23.99 24.17
CA TRP A 28 -9.01 23.95 24.34
C TRP A 28 -9.45 22.81 25.28
N GLN A 29 -8.88 21.61 25.13
CA GLN A 29 -9.18 20.49 26.01
C GLN A 29 -8.72 20.72 27.45
N TRP A 30 -7.56 21.36 27.64
CA TRP A 30 -7.08 21.76 28.96
C TRP A 30 -8.06 22.70 29.66
N THR A 31 -8.49 23.77 28.96
CA THR A 31 -9.48 24.71 29.51
C THR A 31 -10.83 24.05 29.81
N ARG A 32 -11.20 23.01 29.03
CA ARG A 32 -12.40 22.21 29.29
C ARG A 32 -12.25 21.31 30.50
N PHE A 33 -11.08 20.73 30.72
CA PHE A 33 -10.77 19.95 31.90
C PHE A 33 -10.83 20.79 33.19
N GLU A 34 -10.39 22.05 33.17
CA GLU A 34 -10.47 22.95 34.33
C GLU A 34 -11.90 23.43 34.65
N SER A 35 -12.85 23.25 33.74
CA SER A 35 -14.24 23.66 33.96
C SER A 35 -14.98 22.73 34.93
N ASN A 36 -16.09 23.20 35.53
CA ASN A 36 -16.88 22.46 36.52
C ASN A 36 -17.53 21.15 35.98
N SER A 37 -17.36 20.85 34.69
CA SER A 37 -17.78 19.62 34.02
C SER A 37 -16.62 18.89 33.31
N GLY A 38 -15.38 19.19 33.71
CA GLY A 38 -14.19 18.50 33.23
C GLY A 38 -14.11 17.05 33.74
N ASP A 39 -13.72 16.14 32.84
CA ASP A 39 -13.47 14.73 33.13
C ASP A 39 -12.05 14.34 32.72
N PHE A 40 -11.52 13.26 33.31
CA PHE A 40 -10.17 12.73 33.02
C PHE A 40 -9.96 12.40 31.53
N GLN A 41 -11.02 12.10 30.79
CA GLN A 41 -10.93 11.90 29.34
C GLN A 41 -10.46 13.18 28.61
N ASN A 42 -10.91 14.37 29.04
CA ASN A 42 -10.45 15.65 28.46
C ASN A 42 -8.97 15.89 28.74
N LEU A 43 -8.50 15.54 29.94
CA LEU A 43 -7.08 15.61 30.30
C LEU A 43 -6.24 14.67 29.42
N GLY A 44 -6.73 13.44 29.21
CA GLY A 44 -6.11 12.49 28.28
C GLY A 44 -5.96 13.08 26.89
N TYR A 45 -7.02 13.70 26.34
CA TYR A 45 -6.94 14.36 25.05
C TYR A 45 -6.01 15.59 25.05
N ALA A 46 -6.05 16.42 26.10
CA ALA A 46 -5.15 17.57 26.25
C ALA A 46 -3.67 17.15 26.20
N MET A 47 -3.33 15.97 26.72
CA MET A 47 -1.98 15.40 26.67
C MET A 47 -1.69 14.61 25.38
N GLN A 48 -2.71 14.04 24.75
CA GLN A 48 -2.61 13.31 23.48
C GLN A 48 -2.33 14.24 22.29
N TRP A 49 -2.99 15.39 22.22
CA TRP A 49 -2.82 16.33 21.12
C TRP A 49 -1.37 16.86 20.96
N PRO A 50 -0.61 17.18 22.03
CA PRO A 50 0.81 17.50 21.94
C PRO A 50 1.67 16.36 21.37
N LEU A 51 1.35 15.10 21.69
CA LEU A 51 2.05 13.94 21.11
C LEU A 51 1.85 13.88 19.60
N PHE A 52 0.64 14.17 19.11
CA PHE A 52 0.37 14.27 17.69
C PHE A 52 1.07 15.45 17.02
N ALA A 53 1.14 16.62 17.69
CA ALA A 53 1.93 17.74 17.21
C ALA A 53 3.41 17.35 17.02
N GLY A 54 3.99 16.67 18.03
CA GLY A 54 5.34 16.12 17.96
C GLY A 54 5.51 15.09 16.84
N PHE A 55 4.52 14.22 16.64
CA PHE A 55 4.51 13.24 15.56
C PHE A 55 4.53 13.90 14.17
N CYS A 56 3.76 14.96 13.94
CA CYS A 56 3.79 15.70 12.66
C CYS A 56 5.19 16.26 12.36
N VAL A 57 5.84 16.85 13.36
CA VAL A 57 7.22 17.38 13.22
C VAL A 57 8.21 16.24 12.97
N TYR A 58 8.09 15.15 13.73
CA TYR A 58 8.94 13.97 13.57
C TYR A 58 8.80 13.33 12.19
N ALA A 59 7.58 13.20 11.68
CA ALA A 59 7.31 12.67 10.34
C ALA A 59 7.98 13.53 9.27
N TYR A 60 7.91 14.86 9.38
CA TYR A 60 8.62 15.77 8.47
C TYR A 60 10.14 15.62 8.58
N TYR A 61 10.68 15.55 9.79
CA TYR A 61 12.10 15.31 10.01
C TYR A 61 12.57 14.00 9.35
N LYS A 62 11.82 12.91 9.57
CA LYS A 62 12.09 11.61 8.95
C LYS A 62 11.97 11.64 7.43
N PHE A 63 10.99 12.37 6.91
CA PHE A 63 10.81 12.57 5.47
C PHE A 63 12.02 13.27 4.86
N VAL A 64 12.47 14.39 5.45
CA VAL A 64 13.66 15.12 4.97
C VAL A 64 14.90 14.24 5.05
N ARG A 65 15.09 13.50 6.16
CA ARG A 65 16.21 12.57 6.32
C ARG A 65 16.19 11.45 5.27
N LEU A 66 15.02 10.96 4.87
CA LEU A 66 14.89 9.93 3.84
C LEU A 66 15.12 10.50 2.43
N GLU A 67 14.69 11.74 2.15
CA GLU A 67 15.00 12.41 0.89
C GLU A 67 16.49 12.76 0.73
N ASP A 68 17.16 13.13 1.83
CA ASP A 68 18.56 13.54 1.82
C ASP A 68 19.53 12.34 1.96
N ALA A 69 19.04 11.16 2.36
CA ALA A 69 19.85 9.95 2.36
C ALA A 69 20.23 9.59 0.92
N PRO A 70 21.54 9.39 0.62
CA PRO A 70 21.95 8.76 -0.63
C PRO A 70 21.17 7.45 -0.79
N PRO A 71 20.76 7.07 -2.02
CA PRO A 71 20.22 5.74 -2.21
C PRO A 71 21.25 4.78 -1.62
N GLU A 72 20.88 4.05 -0.57
CA GLU A 72 21.69 2.92 -0.16
C GLU A 72 21.77 2.08 -1.43
N SER A 73 22.99 1.96 -1.97
CA SER A 73 23.28 0.96 -2.97
C SER A 73 22.87 -0.32 -2.28
N ALA A 74 21.68 -0.81 -2.59
CA ALA A 74 21.10 -1.99 -1.96
C ALA A 74 22.25 -2.98 -1.96
N ALA A 75 22.74 -3.33 -0.78
CA ALA A 75 23.73 -4.38 -0.68
C ALA A 75 23.10 -5.51 -1.49
N GLN A 76 23.80 -5.97 -2.52
CA GLN A 76 23.34 -7.01 -3.45
C GLN A 76 23.16 -8.37 -2.73
N ASP A 77 23.06 -8.34 -1.41
CA ASP A 77 23.11 -9.42 -0.44
C ASP A 77 21.78 -9.56 0.32
N THR A 78 20.80 -8.67 0.09
CA THR A 78 19.41 -8.99 0.44
C THR A 78 18.88 -9.92 -0.64
N VAL A 79 19.13 -11.22 -0.44
CA VAL A 79 18.54 -12.33 -1.19
C VAL A 79 17.01 -12.14 -1.21
N THR A 80 16.53 -11.48 -2.27
CA THR A 80 15.10 -11.31 -2.59
C THR A 80 14.61 -12.50 -3.42
N GLU A 81 15.48 -13.47 -3.67
CA GLU A 81 15.10 -14.77 -4.20
C GLU A 81 14.53 -15.62 -3.08
N ILE A 82 13.32 -16.14 -3.29
CA ILE A 82 12.78 -17.21 -2.45
C ILE A 82 13.74 -18.39 -2.63
N PRO A 83 14.48 -18.85 -1.60
CA PRO A 83 15.38 -19.98 -1.74
C PRO A 83 14.61 -21.17 -2.33
N ALA A 84 15.20 -21.84 -3.32
CA ALA A 84 14.53 -22.83 -4.17
C ALA A 84 13.92 -24.04 -3.42
N GLY A 85 14.14 -24.14 -2.10
CA GLY A 85 13.53 -25.15 -1.22
C GLY A 85 12.39 -24.65 -0.32
N LEU A 86 11.96 -23.38 -0.41
CA LEU A 86 10.81 -22.86 0.36
C LEU A 86 9.45 -23.10 -0.30
N LEU A 87 9.44 -23.36 -1.61
CA LEU A 87 8.21 -23.73 -2.30
C LEU A 87 8.14 -25.26 -2.37
N PRO A 88 7.03 -25.88 -1.93
CA PRO A 88 6.77 -27.27 -2.25
C PRO A 88 6.92 -27.49 -3.75
N GLU A 89 7.68 -28.51 -4.13
CA GLU A 89 7.86 -28.91 -5.52
C GLU A 89 6.48 -29.04 -6.17
N ARG A 90 6.18 -28.23 -7.20
CA ARG A 90 4.88 -28.24 -7.86
C ARG A 90 4.60 -29.70 -8.27
N PRO A 91 3.55 -30.35 -7.74
CA PRO A 91 3.18 -31.68 -8.17
C PRO A 91 3.03 -31.66 -9.68
N ARG A 92 3.87 -32.41 -10.40
CA ARG A 92 3.60 -32.65 -11.82
C ARG A 92 2.30 -33.42 -11.84
N ALA A 93 1.23 -32.80 -12.31
CA ALA A 93 -0.01 -33.49 -12.59
C ALA A 93 0.32 -34.63 -13.56
N ASP A 94 0.39 -35.84 -13.01
CA ASP A 94 0.42 -37.07 -13.77
C ASP A 94 -0.88 -37.18 -14.58
N ARG A 95 -0.80 -37.91 -15.68
CA ARG A 95 -1.89 -38.00 -16.65
C ARG A 95 -3.16 -38.55 -16.00
N GLU A 96 -3.01 -39.43 -15.01
CA GLU A 96 -4.11 -40.04 -14.24
C GLU A 96 -4.88 -39.00 -13.42
N THR A 97 -4.19 -38.16 -12.64
CA THR A 97 -4.83 -37.09 -11.84
C THR A 97 -5.50 -36.04 -12.73
N ARG A 98 -4.95 -35.77 -13.93
CA ARG A 98 -5.59 -34.89 -14.92
C ARG A 98 -6.89 -35.49 -15.45
N ILE A 99 -6.90 -36.78 -15.77
CA ILE A 99 -8.10 -37.48 -16.27
C ILE A 99 -9.20 -37.46 -15.20
N HIS A 100 -8.86 -37.71 -13.93
CA HIS A 100 -9.84 -37.65 -12.84
C HIS A 100 -10.40 -36.24 -12.57
N SER A 101 -9.56 -35.19 -12.68
CA SER A 101 -10.04 -33.81 -12.54
C SER A 101 -10.97 -33.37 -13.68
N ASP A 102 -10.80 -33.94 -14.87
CA ASP A 102 -11.65 -33.64 -16.03
C ASP A 102 -13.03 -34.34 -15.92
N GLU A 103 -13.10 -35.49 -15.24
CA GLU A 103 -14.34 -36.24 -14.95
C GLU A 103 -15.16 -35.62 -13.80
N GLU A 104 -14.50 -35.04 -12.78
CA GLU A 104 -15.15 -34.34 -11.66
C GLU A 104 -15.46 -32.86 -11.98
N ALA A 105 -15.13 -32.37 -13.18
CA ALA A 105 -15.40 -31.00 -13.57
C ALA A 105 -16.92 -30.72 -13.58
N ASP A 106 -17.37 -29.89 -12.64
CA ASP A 106 -18.74 -29.37 -12.55
C ASP A 106 -19.24 -28.92 -13.94
N PRO A 107 -20.44 -29.36 -14.41
CA PRO A 107 -20.98 -28.95 -15.70
C PRO A 107 -20.91 -27.45 -15.96
N THR A 108 -21.10 -26.60 -14.95
CA THR A 108 -21.00 -25.14 -15.07
C THR A 108 -19.58 -24.66 -15.39
N LEU A 109 -18.55 -25.28 -14.80
CA LEU A 109 -17.14 -24.95 -15.06
C LEU A 109 -16.74 -25.32 -16.50
N ARG A 110 -17.29 -26.40 -17.06
CA ARG A 110 -17.04 -26.79 -18.45
C ARG A 110 -17.63 -25.79 -19.44
N GLU A 111 -18.86 -25.32 -19.20
CA GLU A 111 -19.49 -24.30 -20.04
C GLU A 111 -18.73 -22.97 -19.99
N TYR A 112 -18.30 -22.56 -18.79
CA TYR A 112 -17.51 -21.35 -18.62
C TYR A 112 -16.16 -21.44 -19.34
N ASN A 113 -15.44 -22.56 -19.21
CA ASN A 113 -14.17 -22.76 -19.90
C ASN A 113 -14.36 -22.83 -21.43
N ALA A 114 -15.46 -23.39 -21.92
CA ALA A 114 -15.81 -23.39 -23.34
C ALA A 114 -16.05 -21.96 -23.85
N TYR A 115 -16.77 -21.13 -23.09
CA TYR A 115 -16.99 -19.72 -23.40
C TYR A 115 -15.66 -18.93 -23.42
N LEU A 116 -14.79 -19.13 -22.43
CA LEU A 116 -13.47 -18.52 -22.42
C LEU A 116 -12.62 -18.94 -23.63
N ALA A 117 -12.69 -20.21 -24.04
CA ALA A 117 -11.98 -20.70 -25.20
C ALA A 117 -12.51 -20.11 -26.51
N GLU A 118 -13.83 -19.87 -26.61
CA GLU A 118 -14.44 -19.19 -27.74
C GLU A 118 -13.99 -17.72 -27.81
N LEU A 119 -13.98 -17.01 -26.68
CA LEU A 119 -13.51 -15.63 -26.61
C LEU A 119 -12.02 -15.52 -26.99
N ALA A 120 -11.18 -16.44 -26.50
CA ALA A 120 -9.76 -16.49 -26.84
C ALA A 120 -9.52 -16.74 -28.34
N LYS A 121 -10.35 -17.58 -28.98
CA LYS A 121 -10.30 -17.79 -30.43
C LYS A 121 -10.71 -16.53 -31.20
N ALA A 122 -11.79 -15.89 -30.78
CA ALA A 122 -12.26 -14.65 -31.41
C ALA A 122 -11.23 -13.52 -31.30
N ASP A 123 -10.57 -13.39 -30.15
CA ASP A 123 -9.49 -12.41 -29.93
C ASP A 123 -8.25 -12.72 -30.79
N THR A 124 -7.88 -14.01 -30.91
CA THR A 124 -6.80 -14.46 -31.79
C THR A 124 -7.12 -14.17 -33.27
N ASP A 125 -8.37 -14.41 -33.69
CA ASP A 125 -8.83 -14.16 -35.05
C ASP A 125 -8.89 -12.66 -35.37
N ASP A 126 -9.34 -11.83 -34.43
CA ASP A 126 -9.32 -10.37 -34.57
C ASP A 126 -7.88 -9.82 -34.62
N GLN A 127 -6.99 -10.35 -33.77
CA GLN A 127 -5.56 -10.01 -33.79
C GLN A 127 -4.88 -10.44 -35.10
N LYS A 128 -5.26 -11.58 -35.68
CA LYS A 128 -4.75 -12.03 -36.99
C LYS A 128 -5.28 -11.17 -38.15
N ARG A 129 -6.52 -10.70 -38.04
CA ARG A 129 -7.16 -9.81 -39.03
C ARG A 129 -6.63 -8.39 -38.98
N THR A 130 -6.28 -7.89 -37.80
CA THR A 130 -5.73 -6.54 -37.58
C THR A 130 -4.21 -6.49 -37.69
N GLY A 131 -3.51 -7.59 -37.43
CA GLY A 131 -2.04 -7.71 -37.48
C GLY A 131 -1.43 -8.04 -38.85
N THR A 132 -2.23 -8.21 -39.91
CA THR A 132 -1.72 -8.42 -41.28
C THR A 132 -1.77 -7.11 -42.08
N GLY A 133 -1.15 -6.06 -41.53
CA GLY A 133 -1.06 -4.74 -42.15
C GLY A 133 0.19 -4.02 -41.68
N THR A 134 1.33 -4.39 -42.30
CA THR A 134 2.65 -3.70 -42.30
C THR A 134 3.27 -3.29 -40.98
#